data_AF-G2FJC1-F1
#
_entry.id   AF-G2FJC1-F1
#
_cell.length_a   1.000
_cell.length_b   1.000
_cell.length_c   1.000
_cell.angle_alpha   90.00
_cell.angle_beta   90.00
_cell.angle_gamma   90.00
#
_symmetry.space_group_name_H-M   'P 1'
#
loop_
_entity.id
_entity.type
_entity.pdbx_description
1 polymer ?
#
loop_
_entity_poly.entity_id
_entity_poly.type
_entity_poly.pdbx_seq_one_letter_code
_entity_poly.pdbx_strand_id
1 'polypeptide(L)'
;MKNNRIYQSSTSTRGMQGFTLVELLTTLTVALVLLLVGVPAYNQLSANNQITAESHNLVSHLQYARTESVKRGLPVTICASDDGATCSGSETWNVGWIVFTDGTGSKGEADGSDTVLRAYLSDSDNLTLNANVAYIQYQPDGTIELN
;
A
#
# COMPACT_ATOMS: atom_id res chain seq x y z
N MET A 1 79.88 -2.95 -28.00
CA MET A 1 79.09 -4.12 -27.52
C MET A 1 78.02 -3.64 -26.56
N LYS A 2 76.75 -3.63 -26.98
CA LYS A 2 75.58 -4.18 -26.28
C LYS A 2 74.30 -3.68 -26.95
N ASN A 3 73.57 -4.66 -27.46
CA ASN A 3 72.48 -4.58 -28.42
C ASN A 3 71.27 -3.80 -27.91
N ASN A 4 70.73 -3.00 -28.82
CA ASN A 4 69.38 -2.44 -28.80
C ASN A 4 68.36 -3.59 -28.98
N ARG A 5 67.69 -4.02 -27.91
CA ARG A 5 66.51 -4.91 -28.02
C ARG A 5 65.27 -4.05 -28.13
N ILE A 6 64.74 -3.95 -29.34
CA ILE A 6 63.44 -3.34 -29.63
C ILE A 6 62.36 -4.23 -28.99
N TYR A 7 61.59 -3.67 -28.07
CA TYR A 7 60.34 -4.26 -27.57
C TYR A 7 59.29 -4.16 -28.69
N GLN A 8 58.89 -5.29 -29.27
CA GLN A 8 57.71 -5.35 -30.13
C GLN A 8 56.48 -5.36 -29.24
N SER A 9 55.81 -4.22 -29.12
CA SER A 9 54.49 -4.12 -28.50
C SER A 9 53.43 -4.59 -29.51
N SER A 10 53.02 -5.86 -29.41
CA SER A 10 51.87 -6.39 -30.13
C SER A 10 50.58 -5.78 -29.57
N THR A 11 50.10 -4.69 -30.17
CA THR A 11 48.75 -4.17 -29.89
C THR A 11 47.72 -5.06 -30.59
N SER A 12 47.14 -5.98 -29.81
CA SER A 12 45.98 -6.77 -30.24
C SER A 12 44.76 -5.84 -30.35
N THR A 13 44.40 -5.44 -31.57
CA THR A 13 43.10 -4.83 -31.84
C THR A 13 42.03 -5.91 -31.68
N ARG A 14 41.32 -5.90 -30.54
CA ARG A 14 40.07 -6.66 -30.40
C ARG A 14 39.08 -6.11 -31.43
N GLY A 15 38.70 -6.94 -32.40
CA GLY A 15 37.57 -6.64 -33.29
C GLY A 15 36.30 -6.50 -32.46
N MET A 16 35.56 -5.42 -32.68
CA MET A 16 34.19 -5.27 -32.17
C MET A 16 33.33 -6.37 -32.81
N GLN A 17 32.91 -7.35 -32.01
CA GLN A 17 31.93 -8.35 -32.43
C GLN A 17 30.54 -7.71 -32.32
N GLY A 18 29.92 -7.44 -33.48
CA GLY A 18 28.54 -6.97 -33.57
C GLY A 18 27.56 -8.13 -33.62
N PHE A 19 26.34 -7.92 -33.11
CA PHE A 19 25.23 -8.85 -33.26
C PHE A 19 24.76 -8.89 -34.72
N THR A 20 24.28 -10.05 -35.18
CA THR A 20 23.68 -10.14 -36.51
C THR A 20 22.27 -9.51 -36.50
N LEU A 21 21.81 -9.00 -37.64
CA LEU A 21 20.45 -8.46 -37.76
C LEU A 21 19.40 -9.50 -37.37
N VAL A 22 19.62 -10.76 -37.74
CA VAL A 22 18.71 -11.88 -37.41
C VAL A 22 18.67 -12.14 -35.91
N GLU A 23 19.80 -12.06 -35.21
CA GLU A 23 19.87 -12.23 -33.76
C GLU A 23 19.10 -11.13 -33.01
N LEU A 24 19.24 -9.88 -33.44
CA LEU A 24 18.42 -8.78 -32.91
C LEU A 24 16.92 -9.01 -33.14
N LEU A 25 16.52 -9.48 -34.33
CA LEU A 25 15.11 -9.74 -34.62
C LEU A 25 14.56 -10.90 -33.77
N THR A 26 15.31 -11.99 -33.61
CA THR A 26 14.87 -13.13 -32.78
C THR A 26 14.74 -12.75 -31.30
N THR A 27 15.71 -12.01 -30.75
CA THR A 27 15.66 -11.55 -29.35
C THR A 27 14.49 -10.61 -29.10
N LEU A 28 14.23 -9.65 -29.99
CA LEU A 28 13.05 -8.78 -29.93
C LEU A 28 11.75 -9.58 -30.02
N THR A 29 11.70 -10.58 -30.89
CA THR A 29 10.51 -11.44 -31.02
C THR A 29 10.20 -12.15 -29.71
N VAL A 30 11.19 -12.75 -29.06
CA VAL A 30 11.01 -13.40 -27.75
C VAL A 30 10.64 -12.38 -26.67
N ALA A 31 11.31 -11.23 -26.63
CA ALA A 31 11.01 -10.17 -25.66
C ALA A 31 9.56 -9.67 -25.78
N LEU A 32 9.06 -9.49 -27.01
CA LEU A 32 7.68 -9.09 -27.25
C LEU A 32 6.69 -10.14 -26.77
N VAL A 33 6.95 -11.42 -27.05
CA VAL A 33 6.11 -12.53 -26.55
C VAL A 33 6.05 -12.50 -25.03
N LEU A 34 7.19 -12.34 -24.35
CA LEU A 34 7.25 -12.26 -22.89
C LEU A 34 6.49 -11.04 -22.33
N LEU A 35 6.59 -9.87 -22.96
CA LEU A 35 5.87 -8.68 -22.51
C LEU A 35 4.35 -8.84 -22.65
N LEU A 36 3.87 -9.48 -23.72
CA LEU A 36 2.44 -9.70 -23.96
C LEU A 36 1.77 -10.53 -22.85
N VAL A 37 2.49 -11.49 -22.26
CA VAL A 37 1.97 -12.26 -21.12
C VAL A 37 2.43 -11.72 -19.77
N GLY A 38 3.60 -11.10 -19.69
CA GLY A 38 4.19 -10.61 -18.45
C GLY A 38 3.51 -9.36 -17.89
N VAL A 39 3.18 -8.39 -18.75
CA VAL A 39 2.50 -7.15 -18.33
C VAL A 39 1.12 -7.40 -17.71
N PRO A 40 0.19 -8.16 -18.34
CA PRO A 40 -1.11 -8.42 -17.72
C PRO A 40 -0.99 -9.23 -16.42
N ALA A 41 -0.07 -10.20 -16.34
CA ALA A 41 0.18 -10.97 -15.12
C ALA A 41 0.70 -10.08 -13.98
N TYR A 42 1.61 -9.14 -14.28
CA TYR A 42 2.09 -8.17 -13.31
C TYR A 42 0.97 -7.23 -12.82
N ASN A 43 0.12 -6.74 -13.72
CA ASN A 43 -1.02 -5.89 -13.35
C ASN A 43 -1.97 -6.61 -12.38
N GLN A 44 -2.26 -7.89 -12.65
CA GLN A 44 -3.10 -8.70 -11.75
C GLN A 44 -2.45 -8.92 -10.39
N LEU A 45 -1.16 -9.23 -10.35
CA LEU A 45 -0.41 -9.36 -9.10
C LEU A 45 -0.42 -8.05 -8.30
N SER A 46 -0.20 -6.91 -8.95
CA SER A 46 -0.23 -5.59 -8.33
C SER A 46 -1.60 -5.29 -7.72
N ALA A 47 -2.69 -5.54 -8.44
CA ALA A 47 -4.06 -5.35 -7.94
C ALA A 47 -4.34 -6.23 -6.71
N ASN A 48 -3.92 -7.50 -6.74
CA ASN A 48 -4.09 -8.40 -5.59
C ASN A 48 -3.28 -7.94 -4.35
N ASN A 49 -2.08 -7.42 -4.56
CA ASN A 49 -1.25 -6.87 -3.48
C ASN A 49 -1.91 -5.63 -2.87
N GLN A 50 -2.52 -4.75 -3.67
CA GLN A 50 -3.26 -3.59 -3.19
C GLN A 50 -4.44 -4.01 -2.30
N ILE A 51 -5.28 -4.95 -2.76
CA ILE A 51 -6.40 -5.49 -1.97
C ILE A 51 -5.91 -6.06 -0.63
N THR A 52 -4.82 -6.82 -0.66
CA THR A 52 -4.26 -7.45 0.55
C THR A 52 -3.72 -6.41 1.52
N ALA A 53 -3.00 -5.39 1.02
CA ALA A 53 -2.46 -4.31 1.84
C ALA A 53 -3.57 -3.52 2.53
N GLU A 54 -4.60 -3.12 1.77
CA GLU A 54 -5.73 -2.35 2.30
C GLU A 54 -6.53 -3.13 3.34
N SER A 55 -6.77 -4.42 3.09
CA SER A 55 -7.43 -5.30 4.08
C SER A 55 -6.60 -5.42 5.37
N HIS A 56 -5.29 -5.61 5.27
CA HIS A 56 -4.41 -5.68 6.43
C HIS A 56 -4.34 -4.35 7.19
N ASN A 57 -4.31 -3.22 6.48
CA ASN A 57 -4.37 -1.90 7.10
C ASN A 57 -5.66 -1.77 7.91
N LEU A 58 -6.83 -2.07 7.32
CA LEU A 58 -8.10 -1.98 8.04
C LEU A 58 -8.15 -2.89 9.27
N VAL A 59 -7.77 -4.17 9.12
CA VAL A 59 -7.76 -5.14 10.23
C VAL A 59 -6.82 -4.70 11.35
N SER A 60 -5.63 -4.17 11.01
CA SER A 60 -4.68 -3.69 12.03
C SER A 60 -5.22 -2.48 12.80
N HIS A 61 -5.98 -1.58 12.14
CA HIS A 61 -6.60 -0.43 12.79
C HIS A 61 -7.79 -0.83 13.66
N LEU A 62 -8.58 -1.82 13.23
CA LEU A 62 -9.65 -2.41 14.05
C LEU A 62 -9.09 -3.05 15.33
N GLN A 63 -8.01 -3.82 15.21
CA GLN A 63 -7.33 -4.42 16.37
C GLN A 63 -6.70 -3.36 17.27
N TYR A 64 -6.14 -2.31 16.68
CA TYR A 64 -5.60 -1.16 17.42
C TYR A 64 -6.70 -0.46 18.22
N ALA A 65 -7.83 -0.11 17.58
CA ALA A 65 -8.97 0.53 18.24
C ALA A 65 -9.48 -0.29 19.42
N ARG A 66 -9.68 -1.60 19.23
CA ARG A 66 -10.08 -2.53 20.29
C ARG A 66 -9.09 -2.56 21.46
N THR A 67 -7.80 -2.58 21.16
CA THR A 67 -6.77 -2.65 22.19
C THR A 67 -6.70 -1.33 22.96
N GLU A 68 -6.84 -0.20 22.27
CA GLU A 68 -6.85 1.12 22.89
C GLU A 68 -8.09 1.35 23.75
N SER A 69 -9.27 0.84 23.38
CA SER A 69 -10.47 0.95 24.22
C SER A 69 -10.26 0.27 25.57
N VAL A 70 -9.70 -0.95 25.56
CA VAL A 70 -9.39 -1.72 26.77
C VAL A 70 -8.29 -1.06 27.59
N LYS A 71 -7.21 -0.61 26.96
CA LYS A 71 -6.08 0.04 27.66
C LYS A 71 -6.48 1.34 28.35
N ARG A 72 -7.35 2.12 27.71
CA ARG A 72 -7.75 3.45 28.21
C ARG A 72 -8.97 3.38 29.12
N GLY A 73 -9.74 2.28 29.08
CA GLY A 73 -10.95 2.13 29.87
C GLY A 73 -12.09 3.03 29.40
N LEU A 74 -12.07 3.47 28.14
CA LEU A 74 -13.07 4.35 27.52
C LEU A 74 -13.36 3.89 26.08
N PRO A 75 -14.53 4.22 25.51
CA PRO A 75 -14.86 3.83 24.15
C PRO A 75 -13.88 4.42 23.13
N VAL A 76 -13.56 3.62 22.10
CA VAL A 76 -12.72 4.05 20.97
C VAL A 76 -13.45 3.69 19.69
N THR A 77 -13.58 4.68 18.81
CA THR A 77 -14.34 4.56 17.58
C THR A 77 -13.41 4.61 16.38
N ILE A 78 -13.79 3.87 15.34
CA ILE A 78 -13.20 3.95 14.00
C ILE A 78 -14.30 4.31 13.00
N CYS A 79 -14.05 5.29 12.14
CA CYS A 79 -15.00 5.77 11.14
C CYS A 79 -14.28 6.12 9.82
N ALA A 80 -15.01 6.14 8.71
CA ALA A 80 -14.49 6.65 7.45
C ALA A 80 -14.12 8.13 7.57
N SER A 81 -13.02 8.54 6.93
CA SER A 81 -12.52 9.92 6.95
C SER A 81 -11.69 10.20 5.71
N ASP A 82 -11.93 11.36 5.10
CA ASP A 82 -11.22 11.88 3.93
C ASP A 82 -10.21 13.00 4.28
N ASP A 83 -10.29 13.56 5.49
CA ASP A 83 -9.42 14.64 5.97
C ASP A 83 -8.44 14.20 7.08
N GLY A 84 -8.61 12.98 7.61
CA GLY A 84 -7.80 12.44 8.70
C GLY A 84 -8.10 13.06 10.08
N ALA A 85 -9.20 13.81 10.20
CA ALA A 85 -9.57 14.54 11.41
C ALA A 85 -11.03 14.31 11.82
N THR A 86 -11.95 14.25 10.86
CA THR A 86 -13.39 14.13 11.09
C THR A 86 -13.97 12.88 10.45
N CYS A 87 -15.08 12.39 11.00
CA CYS A 87 -15.83 11.30 10.41
C CYS A 87 -16.64 11.80 9.22
N SER A 88 -16.52 11.17 8.06
CA SER A 88 -17.27 11.54 6.84
C SER A 88 -18.73 11.09 6.88
N GLY A 89 -19.09 10.20 7.81
CA GLY A 89 -20.41 9.57 7.89
C GLY A 89 -20.69 8.55 6.77
N SER A 90 -19.70 8.25 5.93
CA SER A 90 -19.85 7.29 4.83
C SER A 90 -19.72 5.84 5.29
N GLU A 91 -20.51 4.95 4.71
CA GLU A 91 -20.33 3.50 4.82
C GLU A 91 -19.25 2.97 3.86
N THR A 92 -18.81 3.79 2.91
CA THR A 92 -17.68 3.50 2.01
C THR A 92 -16.40 4.09 2.57
N TRP A 93 -15.46 3.22 2.90
CA TRP A 93 -14.21 3.55 3.60
C TRP A 93 -13.03 3.61 2.62
N ASN A 94 -13.31 3.88 1.35
CA ASN A 94 -12.33 3.88 0.25
C ASN A 94 -11.31 5.01 0.34
N VAL A 95 -11.66 6.11 1.02
CA VAL A 95 -10.82 7.30 1.19
C VAL A 95 -9.90 7.20 2.42
N GLY A 96 -10.14 6.21 3.28
CA GLY A 96 -9.44 6.09 4.56
C GLY A 96 -10.38 6.09 5.75
N TRP A 97 -9.77 6.06 6.93
CA TRP A 97 -10.46 6.00 8.21
C TRP A 97 -9.58 6.58 9.33
N ILE A 98 -10.22 7.02 10.40
CA ILE A 98 -9.58 7.47 11.62
C ILE A 98 -10.00 6.61 12.81
N VAL A 99 -9.10 6.51 13.79
CA VAL A 99 -9.35 5.90 15.09
C VAL A 99 -9.20 6.99 16.14
N PHE A 100 -10.21 7.17 16.99
CA PHE A 100 -10.24 8.23 17.99
C PHE A 100 -10.88 7.75 19.29
N THR A 101 -10.55 8.40 20.41
CA THR A 101 -11.27 8.19 21.67
C THR A 101 -12.66 8.80 21.56
N ASP A 102 -13.70 8.11 22.02
CA ASP A 102 -15.11 8.54 21.93
C ASP A 102 -15.75 8.38 23.32
N GLY A 103 -15.14 9.03 24.31
CA GLY A 103 -15.50 8.87 25.72
C GLY A 103 -16.55 9.88 26.20
N THR A 104 -16.73 10.96 25.45
CA THR A 104 -17.59 12.10 25.73
C THR A 104 -18.14 12.64 24.43
N GLY A 105 -19.20 13.45 24.46
CA GLY A 105 -19.74 14.04 23.23
C GLY A 105 -20.69 13.11 22.46
N SER A 106 -20.76 13.30 21.15
CA SER A 106 -21.63 12.55 20.24
C SER A 106 -20.96 11.25 19.79
N LYS A 107 -21.59 10.10 20.06
CA LYS A 107 -21.09 8.80 19.58
C LYS A 107 -20.88 8.81 18.07
N GLY A 108 -19.72 8.36 17.61
CA GLY A 108 -19.44 8.22 16.18
C GLY A 108 -19.05 9.53 15.48
N GLU A 109 -18.87 10.62 16.22
CA GLU A 109 -18.39 11.90 15.69
C GLU A 109 -17.05 12.22 16.35
N ALA A 110 -15.98 12.42 15.57
CA ALA A 110 -14.72 12.90 16.12
C ALA A 110 -14.83 14.40 16.39
N ASP A 111 -15.20 14.78 17.62
CA ASP A 111 -15.44 16.16 18.04
C ASP A 111 -14.30 16.74 18.90
N GLY A 112 -14.44 18.00 19.34
CA GLY A 112 -13.40 18.69 20.10
C GLY A 112 -13.10 18.11 21.50
N SER A 113 -13.94 17.19 21.99
CA SER A 113 -13.70 16.43 23.22
C SER A 113 -12.92 15.13 22.98
N ASP A 114 -12.80 14.75 21.71
CA ASP A 114 -12.14 13.52 21.29
C ASP A 114 -10.71 13.76 20.82
N THR A 115 -9.92 12.68 20.84
CA THR A 115 -8.53 12.70 20.36
C THR A 115 -8.35 11.64 19.30
N VAL A 116 -7.98 12.08 18.09
CA VAL A 116 -7.57 11.17 17.02
C VAL A 116 -6.26 10.49 17.42
N LEU A 117 -6.32 9.17 17.56
CA LEU A 117 -5.20 8.31 17.93
C LEU A 117 -4.41 7.86 16.71
N ARG A 118 -5.09 7.64 15.57
CA ARG A 118 -4.49 7.22 14.32
C ARG A 118 -5.36 7.61 13.14
N ALA A 119 -4.73 8.00 12.03
CA ALA A 119 -5.39 8.23 10.76
C ALA A 119 -4.71 7.38 9.67
N TYR A 120 -5.53 6.87 8.75
CA TYR A 120 -5.09 6.24 7.52
C TYR A 120 -5.85 6.88 6.36
N LEU A 121 -5.13 7.45 5.41
CA LEU A 121 -5.70 7.98 4.18
C LEU A 121 -5.30 7.05 3.04
N SER A 122 -6.28 6.64 2.25
CA SER A 122 -6.04 5.80 1.07
C SER A 122 -6.05 6.65 -0.20
N ASP A 123 -5.13 6.35 -1.10
CA ASP A 123 -5.03 6.93 -2.45
C ASP A 123 -5.50 5.91 -3.53
N SER A 124 -6.21 4.86 -3.11
CA SER A 124 -6.64 3.79 -4.02
C SER A 124 -7.90 4.16 -4.80
N ASP A 125 -7.74 4.68 -6.01
CA ASP A 125 -8.87 5.02 -6.92
C ASP A 125 -9.63 3.79 -7.45
N ASN A 126 -8.99 2.61 -7.43
CA ASN A 126 -9.50 1.39 -8.07
C ASN A 126 -10.09 0.36 -7.09
N LEU A 127 -10.19 0.71 -5.80
CA LEU A 127 -10.66 -0.18 -4.74
C LEU A 127 -11.92 0.39 -4.08
N THR A 128 -12.92 -0.47 -3.90
CA THR A 128 -14.10 -0.14 -3.08
C THR A 128 -14.05 -0.94 -1.79
N LEU A 129 -13.97 -0.23 -0.67
CA LEU A 129 -14.13 -0.79 0.68
C LEU A 129 -15.49 -0.35 1.21
N ASN A 130 -16.37 -1.32 1.49
CA ASN A 130 -17.68 -1.06 2.07
C ASN A 130 -17.77 -1.79 3.42
N ALA A 131 -17.95 -1.02 4.49
CA ALA A 131 -18.13 -1.55 5.84
C ALA A 131 -19.60 -1.82 6.18
N ASN A 132 -20.54 -1.28 5.39
CA ASN A 132 -21.99 -1.23 5.63
C ASN A 132 -22.36 -0.57 6.97
N VAL A 133 -21.44 0.21 7.53
CA VAL A 133 -21.59 0.98 8.77
C VAL A 133 -20.77 2.26 8.63
N ALA A 134 -21.27 3.37 9.16
CA ALA A 134 -20.56 4.64 9.15
C ALA A 134 -19.37 4.65 10.14
N TYR A 135 -19.51 3.92 11.25
CA TYR A 135 -18.48 3.78 12.27
C TYR A 135 -18.61 2.43 13.02
N ILE A 136 -17.54 2.05 13.72
CA ILE A 136 -17.51 0.91 14.64
C ILE A 136 -16.95 1.42 15.97
N GLN A 137 -17.70 1.26 17.05
CA GLN A 137 -17.28 1.65 18.40
C GLN A 137 -16.94 0.42 19.24
N TYR A 138 -15.74 0.44 19.83
CA TYR A 138 -15.31 -0.55 20.82
C TYR A 138 -15.46 -0.02 22.23
N GLN A 139 -16.11 -0.80 23.10
CA GLN A 139 -16.29 -0.47 24.50
C GLN A 139 -15.05 -0.81 25.34
N PRO A 140 -14.96 -0.32 26.60
CA PRO A 140 -13.82 -0.58 27.49
C PRO A 140 -13.54 -2.08 27.76
N ASP A 141 -14.52 -2.94 27.56
CA ASP A 141 -14.39 -4.40 27.67
C ASP A 141 -13.95 -5.06 26.35
N GLY A 142 -13.74 -4.27 25.30
CA GLY A 142 -13.35 -4.71 23.97
C GLY A 142 -14.48 -5.35 23.17
N THR A 143 -15.73 -5.21 23.59
CA THR A 143 -16.92 -5.57 22.79
C THR A 143 -17.25 -4.46 21.79
N ILE A 144 -18.05 -4.80 20.78
CA ILE A 144 -18.54 -3.84 19.78
C ILE A 144 -20.01 -3.54 20.10
N GLU A 145 -20.37 -2.26 20.12
CA GLU A 145 -21.76 -1.81 20.08
C GLU A 145 -22.07 -1.41 18.63
N LEU A 146 -22.94 -2.17 17.96
CA LEU A 146 -23.41 -1.84 16.61
C LEU A 146 -24.64 -0.95 16.75
N ASN A 147 -24.62 0.23 16.13
CA ASN A 147 -25.79 1.10 15.97
C ASN A 147 -26.34 0.98 14.56
#